data_AF-A0A1B8DF08-F1
#
_entry.id   AF-A0A1B8DF08-F1
#
_cell.length_a   1.000
_cell.length_b   1.000
_cell.length_c   1.000
_cell.angle_alpha   90.00
_cell.angle_beta   90.00
_cell.angle_gamma   90.00
#
_symmetry.space_group_name_H-M   'P 1'
#
loop_
_entity.id
_entity.type
_entity.pdbx_description
1 polymer ?
#
loop_
_entity_poly.entity_id
_entity_poly.type
_entity_poly.pdbx_seq_one_letter_code
_entity_poly.pdbx_strand_id
1 'polypeptide(L)'
;MEGLIVQIQELAHETGDAGRVEIQDSLRNLQYSLETPYETLLRISAQHLQTTGARIGADSKIFGAIAQKLMGMYFGLLLRNPADNFQGRILRYLASVGMVKEERKDAYSANNITKVLADPNYEAGIYHWHATIPCLYRSLNLTVI
;
A
#
# COMPACT_ATOMS: atom_id res chain seq x y z
N MET A 1 -3.00 9.81 -20.43
CA MET A 1 -3.14 9.44 -19.00
C MET A 1 -2.90 10.63 -18.08
N GLU A 2 -1.76 11.31 -18.13
CA GLU A 2 -1.47 12.45 -17.25
C GLU A 2 -2.56 13.54 -17.27
N GLY A 3 -3.06 13.92 -18.44
CA GLY A 3 -4.17 14.90 -18.54
C GLY A 3 -5.48 14.46 -17.87
N LEU A 4 -5.80 13.16 -17.89
CA LEU A 4 -6.98 12.63 -17.19
C LEU A 4 -6.79 12.66 -15.66
N ILE A 5 -5.57 12.35 -15.20
CA ILE A 5 -5.23 12.41 -13.77
C ILE A 5 -5.41 13.84 -13.25
N VAL A 6 -4.94 14.85 -14.00
CA VAL A 6 -5.10 16.26 -13.64
C VAL A 6 -6.58 16.63 -13.52
N GLN A 7 -7.41 16.27 -14.51
CA GLN A 7 -8.85 16.56 -14.48
C GLN A 7 -9.56 15.90 -13.28
N ILE A 8 -9.23 14.65 -12.96
CA ILE A 8 -9.80 13.95 -11.80
C ILE A 8 -9.38 14.63 -10.50
N GLN A 9 -8.13 15.08 -10.40
CA GLN A 9 -7.62 15.79 -9.23
C GLN A 9 -8.32 17.15 -9.05
N GLU A 10 -8.47 17.92 -10.13
CA GLU A 10 -9.21 19.19 -10.14
C GLU A 10 -10.66 18.98 -9.68
N LEU A 11 -11.36 17.99 -10.25
CA LEU A 11 -12.72 17.64 -9.86
C LEU A 11 -12.81 17.25 -8.37
N ALA A 12 -11.84 16.49 -7.86
CA ALA A 12 -11.78 16.12 -6.44
C ALA A 12 -11.53 17.33 -5.52
N HIS A 13 -10.83 18.36 -5.99
CA HIS A 13 -10.62 19.60 -5.24
C HIS A 13 -11.89 20.47 -5.20
N GLU A 14 -12.68 20.49 -6.27
CA GLU A 14 -13.89 21.32 -6.37
C GLU A 14 -15.10 20.75 -5.61
N THR A 15 -15.20 19.42 -5.51
CA THR A 15 -16.43 18.74 -5.06
C THR A 15 -16.48 18.42 -3.56
N GLY A 16 -15.42 18.68 -2.81
CA GLY A 16 -15.36 18.44 -1.36
C GLY A 16 -15.35 16.94 -0.98
N ASP A 17 -15.64 16.63 0.29
CA ASP A 17 -15.50 15.26 0.81
C ASP A 17 -16.46 14.24 0.19
N ALA A 18 -17.74 14.62 0.02
CA ALA A 18 -18.74 13.72 -0.56
C ALA A 18 -18.42 13.40 -2.03
N GLY A 19 -18.06 14.42 -2.81
CA GLY A 19 -17.63 14.22 -4.20
C GLY A 19 -16.33 13.43 -4.32
N ARG A 20 -15.37 13.63 -3.40
CA ARG A 20 -14.16 12.79 -3.36
C ARG A 20 -14.50 11.30 -3.19
N VAL A 21 -15.46 10.95 -2.35
CA VAL A 21 -15.89 9.55 -2.16
C VAL A 21 -16.54 9.01 -3.44
N GLU A 22 -17.41 9.78 -4.08
CA GLU A 22 -18.05 9.39 -5.34
C GLU A 22 -17.03 9.16 -6.46
N ILE A 23 -16.02 10.03 -6.55
CA ILE A 23 -14.90 9.86 -7.50
C ILE A 23 -14.13 8.57 -7.20
N GLN A 24 -13.82 8.28 -5.94
CA GLN A 24 -13.11 7.05 -5.56
C GLN A 24 -13.89 5.79 -5.93
N ASP A 25 -15.20 5.78 -5.68
CA ASP A 25 -16.07 4.65 -6.06
C ASP A 25 -16.16 4.50 -7.58
N SER A 26 -16.28 5.60 -8.31
CA SER A 26 -16.31 5.61 -9.78
C SER A 26 -15.01 5.07 -10.38
N LEU A 27 -13.86 5.49 -9.86
CA LEU A 27 -12.55 5.00 -10.32
C LEU A 27 -12.34 3.51 -10.01
N ARG A 28 -12.79 3.05 -8.85
CA ARG A 28 -12.75 1.62 -8.48
C ARG A 28 -13.63 0.79 -9.40
N ASN A 29 -14.85 1.25 -9.69
CA ASN A 29 -15.77 0.55 -10.59
C ASN A 29 -15.24 0.52 -12.03
N LEU A 30 -14.61 1.62 -12.48
CA LEU A 30 -13.92 1.66 -13.78
C LEU A 30 -12.72 0.70 -13.80
N GLN A 31 -11.95 0.60 -12.72
CA GLN A 31 -10.87 -0.40 -12.63
C GLN A 31 -11.44 -1.81 -12.81
N TYR A 32 -12.52 -2.15 -12.12
CA TYR A 32 -13.14 -3.48 -12.22
C TYR A 32 -13.70 -3.78 -13.61
N SER A 33 -14.23 -2.79 -14.34
CA SER A 33 -14.74 -3.01 -15.68
C SER A 33 -13.66 -3.21 -16.74
N LEU A 34 -12.43 -2.78 -16.45
CA LEU A 34 -11.26 -2.91 -17.34
C LEU A 34 -10.43 -4.18 -17.07
N GLU A 35 -10.66 -4.87 -15.94
CA GLU A 35 -9.91 -6.07 -15.58
C GLU A 35 -10.21 -7.23 -16.54
N THR A 36 -9.16 -7.94 -16.94
CA THR A 36 -9.29 -9.30 -17.48
C THR A 36 -9.68 -10.28 -16.37
N PRO A 37 -10.25 -11.46 -16.70
CA PRO A 37 -10.58 -12.47 -15.70
C PRO A 37 -9.40 -12.89 -14.82
N TYR A 38 -8.20 -12.94 -15.40
CA TYR A 38 -6.98 -13.26 -14.66
C TYR A 38 -6.56 -12.13 -13.70
N GLU A 39 -6.66 -10.86 -14.11
CA GLU A 39 -6.38 -9.71 -13.25
C GLU A 39 -7.38 -9.63 -12.09
N THR A 40 -8.66 -9.94 -12.33
CA THR A 40 -9.66 -10.05 -11.25
C THR A 40 -9.28 -11.13 -10.24
N LEU A 41 -8.89 -12.33 -10.70
CA LEU A 41 -8.42 -13.40 -9.81
C LEU A 41 -7.20 -12.96 -8.99
N LEU A 42 -6.22 -12.32 -9.63
CA LEU A 42 -5.03 -11.81 -8.95
C LEU A 42 -5.40 -10.73 -7.92
N ARG A 43 -6.26 -9.78 -8.26
CA ARG A 43 -6.68 -8.73 -7.31
C ARG A 43 -7.32 -9.34 -6.07
N ILE A 44 -8.30 -10.22 -6.24
CA ILE A 44 -9.02 -10.84 -5.12
C ILE A 44 -8.07 -11.71 -4.29
N SER A 45 -7.28 -12.57 -4.94
CA SER A 45 -6.37 -13.47 -4.22
C SER A 45 -5.23 -12.73 -3.53
N ALA A 46 -4.74 -11.61 -4.06
CA ALA A 46 -3.61 -10.87 -3.51
C ALA A 46 -3.96 -9.84 -2.43
N GLN A 47 -5.25 -9.60 -2.13
CA GLN A 47 -5.66 -8.58 -1.14
C GLN A 47 -4.98 -8.76 0.23
N HIS A 48 -4.87 -9.99 0.71
CA HIS A 48 -4.24 -10.30 1.99
C HIS A 48 -2.75 -9.92 2.02
N LEU A 49 -2.07 -9.92 0.86
CA LEU A 49 -0.66 -9.55 0.77
C LEU A 49 -0.44 -8.08 1.13
N GLN A 50 -1.39 -7.19 0.87
CA GLN A 50 -1.24 -5.77 1.20
C GLN A 50 -1.17 -5.58 2.72
N THR A 51 -2.09 -6.18 3.47
CA THR A 51 -2.07 -6.13 4.95
C THR A 51 -0.81 -6.76 5.53
N THR A 52 -0.37 -7.91 4.97
CA THR A 52 0.89 -8.55 5.38
C THR A 52 2.11 -7.67 5.06
N GLY A 53 2.15 -7.06 3.88
CA GLY A 53 3.23 -6.15 3.49
C GLY A 53 3.29 -4.91 4.37
N ALA A 54 2.13 -4.31 4.66
CA ALA A 54 2.03 -3.20 5.62
C ALA A 54 2.54 -3.63 7.00
N ARG A 55 2.20 -4.83 7.45
CA ARG A 55 2.70 -5.37 8.73
C ARG A 55 4.21 -5.54 8.75
N ILE A 56 4.78 -6.15 7.70
CA ILE A 56 6.25 -6.28 7.56
C ILE A 56 6.92 -4.91 7.54
N GLY A 57 6.35 -3.94 6.84
CA GLY A 57 6.85 -2.57 6.77
C GLY A 57 6.83 -1.85 8.12
N ALA A 58 5.78 -2.07 8.91
CA ALA A 58 5.63 -1.54 10.27
C ALA A 58 6.63 -2.20 11.24
N ASP A 59 6.70 -3.54 11.27
CA ASP A 59 7.64 -4.30 12.11
C ASP A 59 9.11 -3.91 11.80
N SER A 60 9.41 -3.68 10.52
CA SER A 60 10.76 -3.29 10.04
C SER A 60 11.02 -1.78 10.12
N LYS A 61 10.05 -0.98 10.60
CA LYS A 61 10.10 0.49 10.68
C LYS A 61 10.48 1.20 9.37
N ILE A 62 10.14 0.58 8.23
CA ILE A 62 10.44 1.10 6.90
C ILE A 62 9.74 2.46 6.72
N PHE A 63 8.43 2.54 6.97
CA PHE A 63 7.64 3.75 6.70
C PHE A 63 8.18 4.98 7.45
N GLY A 64 8.52 4.82 8.74
CA GLY A 64 9.15 5.88 9.53
C GLY A 64 10.50 6.31 8.97
N ALA A 65 11.35 5.36 8.57
CA ALA A 65 12.66 5.65 7.97
C ALA A 65 12.54 6.41 6.63
N ILE A 66 11.55 6.06 5.79
CA ILE A 66 11.27 6.80 4.54
C ILE A 66 10.73 8.20 4.83
N ALA A 67 9.73 8.29 5.71
CA ALA A 67 9.04 9.55 6.02
C ALA A 67 9.97 10.61 6.59
N GLN A 68 10.93 10.20 7.44
CA GLN A 68 11.93 11.08 8.04
C GLN A 68 13.13 11.36 7.13
N LYS A 69 13.12 10.85 5.88
CA LYS A 69 14.26 10.89 4.93
C LYS A 69 15.56 10.29 5.50
N LEU A 70 15.47 9.48 6.56
CA LEU A 70 16.59 8.76 7.16
C LEU A 70 17.10 7.64 6.24
N MET A 71 16.35 7.35 5.17
CA MET A 71 16.67 6.32 4.20
C MET A 71 18.09 6.46 3.59
N GLY A 72 18.64 7.68 3.45
CA GLY A 72 20.02 7.86 2.99
C GLY A 72 21.09 7.27 3.94
N MET A 73 20.83 7.30 5.26
CA MET A 73 21.69 6.65 6.27
C MET A 73 21.33 5.18 6.49
N TYR A 74 20.03 4.83 6.43
CA TYR A 74 19.54 3.47 6.64
C TYR A 74 19.94 2.50 5.51
N PHE A 75 19.94 2.96 4.25
CA PHE A 75 20.41 2.17 3.11
C PHE A 75 21.92 1.92 3.15
N GLY A 76 22.72 2.91 3.56
CA GLY A 76 24.17 2.79 3.64
C GLY A 76 24.64 1.77 4.69
N LEU A 77 23.85 1.52 5.74
CA LEU A 77 24.18 0.58 6.81
C LEU A 77 23.60 -0.83 6.63
N LEU A 78 22.42 -0.99 6.01
CA LEU A 78 21.76 -2.31 5.91
C LEU A 78 21.92 -2.99 4.54
N LEU A 79 22.17 -2.25 3.46
CA LEU A 79 22.13 -2.82 2.10
C LEU A 79 23.40 -2.51 1.32
N ARG A 80 24.39 -3.42 1.40
CA ARG A 80 25.49 -3.43 0.43
C ARG A 80 25.00 -3.69 -1.01
N ASN A 81 23.76 -4.17 -1.21
CA ASN A 81 23.17 -4.30 -2.55
C ASN A 81 21.62 -4.47 -2.51
N PRO A 82 20.80 -3.42 -2.71
CA PRO A 82 19.34 -3.48 -2.64
C PRO A 82 18.67 -4.42 -3.66
N ALA A 83 19.31 -4.72 -4.79
CA ALA A 83 18.70 -5.49 -5.88
C ALA A 83 18.39 -6.97 -5.51
N ASP A 84 19.21 -7.60 -4.66
CA ASP A 84 19.17 -9.04 -4.38
C ASP A 84 18.83 -9.41 -2.93
N ASN A 85 18.62 -8.42 -2.05
CA ASN A 85 18.28 -8.70 -0.66
C ASN A 85 16.77 -8.67 -0.39
N PHE A 86 16.38 -9.30 0.71
CA PHE A 86 14.99 -9.39 1.16
C PHE A 86 14.32 -8.01 1.28
N GLN A 87 15.01 -7.00 1.81
CA GLN A 87 14.44 -5.67 2.01
C GLN A 87 14.15 -4.94 0.69
N GLY A 88 15.00 -5.09 -0.33
CA GLY A 88 14.72 -4.54 -1.66
C GLY A 88 13.56 -5.23 -2.38
N ARG A 89 13.33 -6.52 -2.11
CA ARG A 89 12.11 -7.21 -2.58
C ARG A 89 10.87 -6.67 -1.88
N ILE A 90 10.94 -6.43 -0.57
CA ILE A 90 9.84 -5.82 0.19
C ILE A 90 9.57 -4.39 -0.30
N LEU A 91 10.59 -3.56 -0.50
CA LEU A 91 10.40 -2.19 -0.98
C LEU A 91 9.79 -2.12 -2.38
N ARG A 92 10.23 -2.97 -3.31
CA ARG A 92 9.59 -3.11 -4.63
C ARG A 92 8.12 -3.50 -4.52
N TYR A 93 7.81 -4.45 -3.64
CA TYR A 93 6.43 -4.83 -3.37
C TYR A 93 5.61 -3.67 -2.79
N LEU A 94 6.12 -3.01 -1.75
CA LEU A 94 5.45 -1.86 -1.13
C LEU A 94 5.21 -0.72 -2.14
N ALA A 95 6.14 -0.53 -3.09
CA ALA A 95 5.99 0.44 -4.16
C ALA A 95 4.91 0.04 -5.17
N SER A 96 4.85 -1.24 -5.56
CA SER A 96 3.85 -1.72 -6.53
C SER A 96 2.42 -1.62 -6.02
N VAL A 97 2.21 -1.67 -4.71
CA VAL A 97 0.90 -1.46 -4.07
C VAL A 97 0.69 -0.03 -3.55
N GLY A 98 1.59 0.90 -3.91
CA GLY A 98 1.45 2.33 -3.62
C GLY A 98 1.71 2.76 -2.18
N MET A 99 2.19 1.87 -1.30
CA MET A 99 2.49 2.21 0.10
C MET A 99 3.73 3.10 0.23
N VAL A 100 4.63 3.00 -0.75
CA VAL A 100 5.81 3.87 -0.91
C VAL A 100 5.89 4.31 -2.37
N LYS A 101 6.62 5.39 -2.67
CA LYS A 101 6.82 5.84 -4.05
C LYS A 101 8.22 5.43 -4.52
N GLU A 102 8.33 4.77 -5.66
CA GLU A 102 9.62 4.55 -6.33
C GLU A 102 9.86 5.69 -7.33
N GLU A 103 10.92 6.49 -7.12
CA GLU A 103 11.24 7.63 -8.00
C GLU A 103 12.07 7.18 -9.22
N ARG A 104 12.94 6.21 -8.98
CA ARG A 104 13.76 5.51 -9.98
C ARG A 104 14.10 4.14 -9.42
N LYS A 105 14.62 3.25 -10.26
CA LYS A 105 15.03 1.90 -9.86
C LYS A 105 15.78 1.92 -8.52
N ASP A 106 15.25 1.21 -7.54
CA ASP A 106 15.82 1.04 -6.20
C ASP A 106 15.96 2.34 -5.37
N ALA A 107 15.19 3.39 -5.70
CA ALA A 107 15.16 4.65 -4.95
C ALA A 107 13.72 5.01 -4.56
N TYR A 108 13.48 5.09 -3.25
CA TYR A 108 12.13 5.22 -2.70
C TYR A 108 11.96 6.52 -1.90
N SER A 109 10.76 7.09 -1.97
CA SER A 109 10.36 8.31 -1.27
C SER A 109 9.00 8.13 -0.58
N ALA A 110 8.73 9.00 0.40
CA ALA A 110 7.48 8.95 1.14
C ALA A 110 6.36 9.63 0.34
N ASN A 111 5.23 8.93 0.20
CA ASN A 111 3.98 9.51 -0.28
C ASN A 111 2.99 9.74 0.88
N ASN A 112 1.75 10.12 0.56
CA ASN A 112 0.68 10.30 1.54
C ASN A 112 0.42 9.03 2.35
N ILE A 113 0.38 7.86 1.71
CA ILE A 113 0.15 6.57 2.36
C ILE A 113 1.32 6.22 3.29
N THR A 114 2.57 6.42 2.84
CA THR A 114 3.76 6.20 3.67
C THR A 114 3.68 6.98 4.99
N LYS A 115 3.22 8.23 4.94
CA LYS A 115 3.09 9.07 6.13
C LYS A 115 2.00 8.57 7.07
N VAL A 116 0.87 8.12 6.54
CA VAL A 116 -0.19 7.47 7.34
C VAL A 116 0.35 6.22 8.02
N LEU A 117 1.05 5.34 7.29
CA LEU A 117 1.59 4.10 7.83
C LEU A 117 2.77 4.30 8.79
N ALA A 118 3.38 5.50 8.80
CA ALA A 118 4.43 5.89 9.74
C ALA A 118 3.86 6.50 11.04
N ASP A 119 2.59 6.89 11.07
CA ASP A 119 1.93 7.42 12.26
C ASP A 119 1.55 6.27 13.21
N PRO A 120 2.00 6.29 14.48
CA PRO A 120 1.75 5.22 15.44
C PRO A 120 0.27 4.86 15.62
N ASN A 121 -0.66 5.81 15.46
CA ASN A 121 -2.09 5.57 15.62
C ASN A 121 -2.62 4.64 14.53
N TYR A 122 -2.21 4.86 13.28
CA TYR A 122 -2.61 4.02 12.15
C TYR A 122 -1.77 2.74 12.08
N GLU A 123 -0.51 2.78 12.55
CA GLU A 123 0.34 1.61 12.70
C GLU A 123 -0.38 0.56 13.57
N ALA A 124 -0.89 0.95 14.74
CA ALA A 124 -1.68 0.09 15.62
C ALA A 124 -2.88 -0.57 14.93
N GLY A 125 -3.54 0.16 14.02
CA GLY A 125 -4.61 -0.38 13.19
C GLY A 125 -4.14 -1.55 12.33
N ILE A 126 -2.98 -1.45 11.69
CA ILE A 126 -2.40 -2.54 10.88
C ILE A 126 -2.16 -3.79 11.73
N TYR A 127 -1.59 -3.64 12.93
CA TYR A 127 -1.39 -4.76 13.86
C TYR A 127 -2.71 -5.44 14.20
N HIS A 128 -3.73 -4.64 14.53
CA HIS A 128 -5.06 -5.14 14.86
C HIS A 128 -5.66 -5.94 13.69
N TRP A 129 -5.81 -5.31 12.52
CA TRP A 129 -6.45 -5.95 11.36
C TRP A 129 -5.70 -7.20 10.89
N HIS A 130 -4.36 -7.18 10.92
CA HIS A 130 -3.55 -8.36 10.58
C HIS A 130 -3.73 -9.51 11.58
N ALA A 131 -3.88 -9.21 12.89
CA ALA A 131 -4.01 -10.24 13.92
C ALA A 131 -5.44 -10.83 13.99
N THR A 132 -6.47 -10.01 13.77
CA THR A 132 -7.86 -10.41 14.00
C THR A 132 -8.53 -11.02 12.79
N ILE A 133 -8.37 -10.43 11.60
CA ILE A 133 -9.14 -10.81 10.42
C ILE A 133 -8.80 -12.21 9.87
N PRO A 134 -7.52 -12.61 9.70
CA PRO A 134 -7.20 -13.96 9.27
C PRO A 134 -7.72 -15.03 10.23
N CYS A 135 -7.67 -14.74 11.54
CA CYS A 135 -8.19 -15.64 12.58
C CYS A 135 -9.72 -15.75 12.51
N LEU A 136 -10.41 -14.63 12.28
CA LEU A 136 -11.86 -14.59 12.13
C LEU A 136 -12.33 -15.44 10.94
N TYR A 137 -11.71 -15.27 9.76
CA TYR A 137 -12.05 -16.07 8.58
C TYR A 137 -11.86 -17.58 8.82
N ARG A 138 -10.79 -17.97 9.54
CA ARG A 138 -10.58 -19.37 9.91
C ARG A 138 -11.69 -19.89 10.82
N SER A 139 -12.11 -19.11 11.82
CA SER A 139 -13.17 -19.53 12.75
C SER A 139 -14.55 -19.67 12.08
N LEU A 140 -14.88 -18.77 11.15
CA LEU A 140 -16.15 -18.82 10.41
C LEU A 140 -16.21 -20.03 9.47
N ASN A 141 -15.11 -20.35 8.77
CA ASN A 141 -15.06 -21.52 7.89
C ASN A 141 -15.17 -22.86 8.65
N LEU A 142 -14.77 -22.91 9.92
CA LEU A 142 -14.92 -24.10 10.77
C LEU A 142 -16.34 -24.26 11.34
N THR A 143 -17.20 -23.24 11.19
CA THR A 143 -18.59 -23.27 11.71
C THR A 143 -19.61 -23.62 10.61
N VAL A 144 -19.18 -23.67 9.34
CA VAL A 144 -20.04 -23.89 8.16
C VAL A 144 -19.83 -25.27 7.52
N ILE A 145 -19.14 -26.19 8.21
CA ILE A 145 -18.93 -27.59 7.78
C ILE A 145 -19.45 -28.53 8.88
#